data_AF-A0A945TGS0-F1
#
_entry.id   AF-A0A945TGS0-F1
#
_cell.length_a   1.000
_cell.length_b   1.000
_cell.length_c   1.000
_cell.angle_alpha   90.00
_cell.angle_beta   90.00
_cell.angle_gamma   90.00
#
_symmetry.space_group_name_H-M   'P 1'
#
loop_
_entity.id
_entity.type
_entity.pdbx_description
1 polymer ?
#
loop_
_entity_poly.entity_id
_entity_poly.type
_entity_poly.pdbx_seq_one_letter_code
_entity_poly.pdbx_strand_id
1 'polypeptide(L)'
;MIKPSLVVYTLLMTSVLLTWVVQAEMLPQHAEDAHLGVATCASSVCHGSVRPRSSASVLQNEYVVWSRLDRHRNAYNILLSEESFWIAKNMGLENAHEAKVCLDCHADNVAYEKR
;
A
#
# COMPACT_ATOMS: atom_id res chain seq x y z
N MET A 1 50.26 -19.23 13.00
CA MET A 1 50.47 -18.02 12.18
C MET A 1 49.46 -18.05 11.04
N ILE A 2 48.38 -17.28 11.14
CA ILE A 2 47.31 -17.24 10.12
C ILE A 2 47.83 -16.41 8.94
N LYS A 3 47.83 -16.98 7.72
CA LYS A 3 48.32 -16.26 6.53
C LYS A 3 47.36 -15.10 6.20
N PRO A 4 47.85 -13.87 5.97
CA PRO A 4 47.01 -12.69 5.77
C PRO A 4 46.02 -12.83 4.59
N SER A 5 46.39 -13.59 3.56
CA SER A 5 45.50 -13.92 2.43
C SER A 5 44.27 -14.74 2.83
N LEU A 6 44.37 -15.58 3.87
CA LEU A 6 43.25 -16.41 4.34
C LEU A 6 42.20 -15.56 5.09
N VAL A 7 42.66 -14.54 5.83
CA VAL A 7 41.81 -13.57 6.55
C VAL A 7 41.08 -12.65 5.58
N VAL A 8 41.77 -12.22 4.51
CA VAL A 8 41.17 -11.41 3.45
C VAL A 8 40.12 -12.20 2.67
N TYR A 9 40.38 -13.47 2.33
CA TYR A 9 39.39 -14.32 1.66
C TYR A 9 38.17 -14.64 2.53
N THR A 10 38.36 -14.85 3.84
CA THR A 10 37.23 -15.06 4.77
C THR A 10 36.41 -13.79 4.98
N LEU A 11 37.03 -12.62 5.09
CA LEU A 11 36.33 -11.32 5.16
C LEU A 11 35.58 -10.97 3.86
N LEU A 12 36.12 -11.34 2.69
CA LEU A 12 35.46 -11.16 1.40
C LEU A 12 34.29 -12.15 1.21
N MET A 13 34.41 -13.40 1.65
CA MET A 13 33.28 -14.34 1.59
C MET A 13 32.15 -13.97 2.55
N THR A 14 32.46 -13.51 3.76
CA THR A 14 31.42 -13.10 4.73
C THR A 14 30.70 -11.82 4.30
N SER A 15 31.40 -10.87 3.68
CA SER A 15 30.76 -9.66 3.13
C SER A 15 29.86 -9.95 1.92
N VAL A 16 30.21 -10.93 1.08
CA VAL A 16 29.35 -11.40 -0.02
C VAL A 16 28.13 -12.17 0.48
N LEU A 17 28.19 -12.84 1.64
CA LEU A 17 27.05 -13.55 2.22
C LEU A 17 26.03 -12.61 2.90
N LEU A 18 26.47 -11.46 3.41
CA LEU A 18 25.62 -10.50 4.12
C LEU A 18 24.74 -9.64 3.21
N THR A 19 24.99 -9.59 1.90
CA THR A 19 24.22 -8.75 0.97
C THR A 19 22.98 -9.41 0.39
N TRP A 20 22.71 -10.68 0.70
CA TRP A 20 21.63 -11.47 0.05
C TRP A 20 20.32 -11.54 0.83
N VAL A 21 20.20 -10.88 1.99
CA VAL A 21 19.05 -11.10 2.90
C VAL A 21 18.06 -9.92 2.94
N VAL A 22 18.19 -8.93 2.05
CA VAL A 22 17.18 -7.86 1.94
C VAL A 22 16.21 -8.21 0.82
N GLN A 23 15.22 -9.05 1.11
CA GLN A 23 14.05 -9.22 0.25
C GLN A 23 13.03 -8.13 0.62
N ALA A 24 12.62 -7.34 -0.36
CA ALA A 24 11.50 -6.41 -0.19
C ALA A 24 10.20 -7.21 -0.06
N GLU A 25 9.40 -6.88 0.95
CA GLU A 25 8.06 -7.44 1.10
C GLU A 25 7.19 -7.04 -0.10
N MET A 26 6.38 -7.97 -0.61
CA MET A 26 5.47 -7.69 -1.71
C MET A 26 4.36 -6.77 -1.20
N LEU A 27 4.23 -5.58 -1.81
CA LEU A 27 3.13 -4.67 -1.45
C LEU A 27 1.79 -5.25 -1.93
N PRO A 28 0.68 -5.01 -1.22
CA PRO A 28 -0.64 -5.58 -1.56
C PRO A 28 -1.06 -5.37 -3.02
N GLN A 29 -0.75 -4.23 -3.63
CA GLN A 29 -1.06 -3.95 -5.04
C GLN A 29 -0.32 -4.85 -6.05
N HIS A 30 0.68 -5.60 -5.61
CA HIS A 30 1.44 -6.55 -6.42
C HIS A 30 1.07 -8.01 -6.12
N ALA A 31 0.18 -8.26 -5.15
CA ALA A 31 -0.33 -9.59 -4.83
C ALA A 31 -1.02 -10.25 -6.02
N GLU A 32 -1.05 -11.58 -6.03
CA GLU A 32 -1.75 -12.36 -7.05
C GLU A 32 -3.27 -12.35 -6.83
N ASP A 33 -3.70 -12.11 -5.60
CA ASP A 33 -5.12 -12.04 -5.25
C ASP A 33 -5.84 -10.88 -5.94
N ALA A 34 -7.12 -11.09 -6.23
CA ALA A 34 -7.97 -10.07 -6.83
C ALA A 34 -8.31 -8.95 -5.82
N HIS A 35 -8.33 -7.72 -6.30
CA HIS A 35 -8.70 -6.52 -5.55
C HIS A 35 -10.20 -6.27 -5.64
N LEU A 36 -10.95 -6.88 -4.73
CA LEU A 36 -12.43 -6.86 -4.75
C LEU A 36 -13.05 -5.48 -4.44
N GLY A 37 -12.27 -4.54 -3.91
CA GLY A 37 -12.75 -3.25 -3.44
C GLY A 37 -13.53 -3.31 -2.12
N VAL A 38 -13.40 -2.26 -1.30
CA VAL A 38 -13.91 -2.20 0.08
C VAL A 38 -15.43 -2.34 0.22
N ALA A 39 -16.20 -2.05 -0.84
CA ALA A 39 -17.66 -2.18 -0.85
C ALA A 39 -18.12 -3.64 -0.69
N THR A 40 -17.31 -4.61 -1.11
CA THR A 40 -17.63 -6.04 -0.96
C THR A 40 -17.62 -6.50 0.50
N CYS A 41 -16.93 -5.76 1.38
CA CYS A 41 -16.88 -6.00 2.82
C CYS A 41 -18.05 -5.37 3.59
N ALA A 42 -18.84 -4.51 2.94
CA ALA A 42 -19.79 -3.58 3.56
C ALA A 42 -21.09 -4.20 4.07
N SER A 43 -21.27 -5.52 3.98
CA SER A 43 -22.46 -6.17 4.51
C SER A 43 -22.52 -6.04 6.04
N SER A 44 -23.72 -5.92 6.59
CA SER A 44 -23.90 -5.79 8.05
C SER A 44 -23.45 -7.01 8.84
N VAL A 45 -23.31 -8.16 8.18
CA VAL A 45 -22.84 -9.42 8.77
C VAL A 45 -21.31 -9.55 8.76
N CYS A 46 -20.61 -8.79 7.91
CA CYS A 46 -19.15 -8.79 7.78
C CYS A 46 -18.53 -7.57 8.50
N HIS A 47 -18.40 -6.42 7.82
CA HIS A 47 -17.75 -5.21 8.35
C HIS A 47 -18.61 -3.94 8.25
N GLY A 48 -19.88 -4.07 7.85
CA GLY A 48 -20.83 -2.97 7.65
C GLY A 48 -21.86 -2.80 8.77
N SER A 49 -21.64 -3.37 9.96
CA SER A 49 -22.55 -3.18 11.08
C SER A 49 -22.63 -1.70 11.48
N VAL A 50 -23.82 -1.19 11.77
CA VAL A 50 -24.02 0.21 12.21
C VAL A 50 -23.51 0.47 13.63
N ARG A 51 -23.27 -0.59 14.41
CA ARG A 51 -22.74 -0.54 15.78
C ARG A 51 -21.64 -1.61 15.95
N PRO A 52 -20.64 -1.36 16.81
CA PRO A 52 -19.62 -2.36 17.11
C PRO A 52 -20.27 -3.59 17.76
N ARG A 53 -19.74 -4.77 17.46
CA ARG A 53 -20.18 -6.05 18.04
C ARG A 53 -19.14 -6.56 19.03
N SER A 54 -19.61 -7.12 20.15
CA SER A 54 -18.76 -7.71 21.20
C SER A 54 -18.60 -9.22 21.07
N SER A 55 -19.37 -9.86 20.19
CA SER A 55 -19.36 -11.32 20.01
C SER A 55 -18.30 -11.83 19.03
N ALA A 56 -17.48 -10.94 18.46
CA ALA A 56 -16.41 -11.25 17.52
C ALA A 56 -15.09 -10.63 17.99
N SER A 57 -13.97 -11.09 17.45
CA SER A 57 -12.64 -10.53 17.72
C SER A 57 -12.44 -9.14 17.10
N VAL A 58 -13.32 -8.72 16.20
CA VAL A 58 -13.34 -7.42 15.51
C VAL A 58 -14.69 -6.75 15.71
N LEU A 59 -14.75 -5.43 15.50
CA LEU A 59 -15.97 -4.65 15.80
C LEU A 59 -17.06 -4.86 14.74
N GLN A 60 -16.69 -5.33 13.55
CA GLN A 60 -17.58 -5.56 12.40
C GLN A 60 -18.30 -4.30 11.89
N ASN A 61 -17.83 -3.11 12.29
CA ASN A 61 -18.34 -1.81 11.85
C ASN A 61 -17.27 -0.97 11.12
N GLU A 62 -16.15 -1.59 10.76
CA GLU A 62 -14.97 -0.92 10.21
C GLU A 62 -15.30 -0.19 8.91
N TYR A 63 -16.14 -0.77 8.03
CA TYR A 63 -16.57 -0.09 6.79
C TYR A 63 -17.38 1.17 7.09
N VAL A 64 -18.24 1.15 8.11
CA VAL A 64 -19.05 2.32 8.49
C VAL A 64 -18.17 3.42 9.07
N VAL A 65 -17.19 3.06 9.90
CA VAL A 65 -16.20 4.01 10.43
C VAL A 65 -15.38 4.60 9.28
N TRP A 66 -14.81 3.75 8.42
CA TRP A 66 -14.00 4.18 7.27
C TRP A 66 -14.79 5.10 6.33
N SER A 67 -15.98 4.66 5.89
CA SER A 67 -16.80 5.38 4.90
C SER A 67 -17.38 6.69 5.40
N ARG A 68 -17.35 6.97 6.72
CA ARG A 68 -17.91 8.19 7.29
C ARG A 68 -16.86 9.12 7.90
N LEU A 69 -15.83 8.55 8.52
CA LEU A 69 -14.92 9.28 9.40
C LEU A 69 -13.47 9.26 8.93
N ASP A 70 -13.08 8.30 8.10
CA ASP A 70 -11.70 8.19 7.63
C ASP A 70 -11.45 9.10 6.42
N ARG A 71 -10.35 9.87 6.44
CA ARG A 71 -9.94 10.74 5.33
C ARG A 71 -9.57 9.94 4.07
N HIS A 72 -9.07 8.72 4.22
CA HIS A 72 -8.60 7.90 3.11
C HIS A 72 -9.74 7.54 2.14
N ARG A 73 -11.00 7.51 2.59
CA ARG A 73 -12.15 7.36 1.69
C ARG A 73 -12.22 8.43 0.59
N ASN A 74 -11.66 9.62 0.87
CA ASN A 74 -11.68 10.78 -0.03
C ASN A 74 -10.34 10.97 -0.74
N ALA A 75 -9.38 10.06 -0.61
CA ALA A 75 -8.01 10.27 -1.09
C ALA A 75 -7.96 10.60 -2.59
N TYR A 76 -8.73 9.90 -3.42
CA TYR A 76 -8.82 10.18 -4.85
C TYR A 76 -9.37 11.58 -5.14
N ASN A 77 -10.40 12.02 -4.40
CA ASN A 77 -11.02 13.33 -4.61
C ASN A 77 -10.04 14.49 -4.36
N ILE A 78 -9.05 14.29 -3.49
CA ILE A 78 -7.99 15.30 -3.28
C ILE A 78 -7.19 15.52 -4.56
N LEU A 79 -6.98 14.50 -5.40
CA LEU A 79 -6.27 14.66 -6.68
C LEU A 79 -7.00 15.51 -7.71
N LEU A 80 -8.27 15.84 -7.46
CA LEU A 80 -9.10 16.72 -8.29
C LEU A 80 -9.08 18.18 -7.82
N SER A 81 -8.35 18.51 -6.75
CA SER A 81 -8.28 19.86 -6.22
C SER A 81 -7.32 20.76 -7.00
N GLU A 82 -7.47 22.07 -6.84
CA GLU A 82 -6.57 23.07 -7.43
C GLU A 82 -5.14 22.90 -6.90
N GLU A 83 -4.99 22.61 -5.61
CA GLU A 83 -3.68 22.37 -4.99
C GLU A 83 -2.97 21.17 -5.61
N SER A 84 -3.68 20.06 -5.81
CA SER A 84 -3.13 18.87 -6.46
C SER A 84 -2.74 19.14 -7.92
N PHE A 85 -3.51 19.96 -8.64
CA PHE A 85 -3.13 20.42 -9.98
C PHE A 85 -1.79 21.17 -9.96
N TRP A 86 -1.61 22.14 -9.05
CA TRP A 86 -0.36 22.89 -8.95
C TRP A 86 0.82 22.02 -8.52
N ILE A 87 0.62 21.05 -7.62
CA ILE A 87 1.64 20.07 -7.25
C ILE A 87 2.06 19.25 -8.47
N ALA A 88 1.12 18.68 -9.21
CA ALA A 88 1.41 17.93 -10.43
C ALA A 88 2.17 18.78 -11.46
N LYS A 89 1.74 20.04 -11.65
CA LYS A 89 2.41 20.97 -12.58
C LYS A 89 3.86 21.23 -12.18
N ASN A 90 4.13 21.45 -10.90
CA ASN A 90 5.48 21.67 -10.36
C ASN A 90 6.37 20.43 -10.49
N MET A 91 5.77 19.24 -10.52
CA MET A 91 6.47 17.97 -10.77
C MET A 91 6.64 17.64 -12.26
N GLY A 92 6.15 18.49 -13.17
CA GLY A 92 6.19 18.23 -14.61
C GLY A 92 5.19 17.18 -15.10
N LEU A 93 4.14 16.92 -14.31
CA LEU A 93 3.05 16.00 -14.63
C LEU A 93 1.88 16.76 -15.27
N GLU A 94 1.07 16.06 -16.05
CA GLU A 94 -0.12 16.64 -16.69
C GLU A 94 -1.24 16.88 -15.66
N ASN A 95 -1.73 15.80 -15.03
CA ASN A 95 -2.78 15.84 -14.01
C ASN A 95 -2.46 14.89 -12.84
N ALA A 96 -2.78 15.29 -11.61
CA ALA A 96 -2.55 14.46 -10.43
C ALA A 96 -3.40 13.18 -10.42
N HIS A 97 -4.68 13.25 -10.82
CA HIS A 97 -5.61 12.12 -10.79
C HIS A 97 -5.37 11.05 -11.87
N GLU A 98 -4.42 11.31 -12.78
CA GLU A 98 -4.02 10.37 -13.84
C GLU A 98 -2.57 9.89 -13.65
N ALA A 99 -1.77 10.62 -12.86
CA ALA A 99 -0.38 10.29 -12.63
C ALA A 99 -0.23 9.07 -11.73
N LYS A 100 0.45 8.03 -12.22
CA LYS A 100 0.70 6.77 -11.48
C LYS A 100 1.26 7.01 -10.08
N VAL A 101 2.27 7.87 -9.95
CA VAL A 101 2.91 8.20 -8.67
C VAL A 101 1.93 8.78 -7.63
N CYS A 102 0.90 9.51 -8.07
CA CYS A 102 -0.13 10.03 -7.19
C CYS A 102 -1.14 8.92 -6.82
N LEU A 103 -1.53 8.13 -7.83
CA LEU A 103 -2.47 7.03 -7.70
C LEU A 103 -1.96 5.88 -6.82
N ASP A 104 -0.65 5.67 -6.75
CA ASP A 104 -0.03 4.64 -5.89
C ASP A 104 -0.39 4.80 -4.40
N CYS A 105 -0.77 6.02 -3.97
CA CYS A 105 -1.18 6.31 -2.60
C CYS A 105 -2.65 6.76 -2.47
N HIS A 106 -3.20 7.40 -3.50
CA HIS A 106 -4.52 8.02 -3.43
C HIS A 106 -5.65 7.18 -4.05
N ALA A 107 -5.34 6.00 -4.58
CA ALA A 107 -6.31 5.07 -5.14
C ALA A 107 -5.87 3.62 -4.93
N ASP A 108 -6.83 2.70 -5.04
CA ASP A 108 -6.53 1.28 -5.27
C ASP A 108 -6.21 1.11 -6.77
N ASN A 109 -4.99 1.50 -7.15
CA ASN A 109 -4.56 1.61 -8.54
C ASN A 109 -3.95 0.31 -9.08
N VAL A 110 -4.77 -0.73 -9.16
CA VAL A 110 -4.34 -2.00 -9.77
C VAL A 110 -4.75 -2.11 -11.25
N ALA A 111 -4.01 -2.96 -11.96
CA ALA A 111 -4.27 -3.29 -13.35
C ALA A 111 -5.64 -3.94 -13.51
N TYR A 112 -6.28 -3.77 -14.67
CA TYR A 112 -7.69 -4.13 -14.88
C TYR A 112 -7.95 -5.61 -14.64
N GLU A 113 -7.01 -6.46 -15.03
CA GLU A 113 -7.03 -7.91 -14.84
C GLU A 113 -6.97 -8.37 -13.37
N LYS A 114 -6.59 -7.47 -12.44
CA LYS A 114 -6.51 -7.73 -11.01
C LYS A 114 -7.67 -7.14 -10.20
N ARG A 115 -8.63 -6.49 -10.84
CA ARG A 115 -9.82 -5.88 -10.19
C ARG A 115 -10.95 -6.88 -9.99
#